data_AF-A0A377E2Q4-F1
#
_entry.id   AF-A0A377E2Q4-F1
#
_cell.length_a   1.000
_cell.length_b   1.000
_cell.length_c   1.000
_cell.angle_alpha   90.00
_cell.angle_beta   90.00
_cell.angle_gamma   90.00
#
_symmetry.space_group_name_H-M   'P 1'
#
loop_
_entity.id
_entity.type
_entity.pdbx_description
1 polymer ?
#
loop_
_entity_poly.entity_id
_entity_poly.type
_entity_poly.pdbx_seq_one_letter_code
_entity_poly.pdbx_strand_id
1 'polypeptide(L)'
;MNNSEGLKSFQQSLAGLPQWVSERILQQINQLTHYEPVIGIMGKSGAGKSSLCNALFASEVSPVSDVAACTREPLRFRLQVGDCYMTLMDLPGVGESGARDTEYAAMYREQLPRLDWYCG
;
A
#
# COMPACT_ATOMS: atom_id res chain seq x y z
N MET A 1 -15.20 -16.82 -9.64
CA MET A 1 -14.66 -18.17 -9.90
C MET A 1 -13.94 -18.60 -8.64
N ASN A 2 -14.30 -19.74 -8.07
CA ASN A 2 -13.83 -20.16 -6.74
C ASN A 2 -12.33 -20.47 -6.79
N ASN A 3 -11.53 -19.70 -6.05
CA ASN A 3 -10.06 -19.85 -5.92
C ASN A 3 -9.61 -21.28 -5.53
N SER A 4 -10.51 -22.08 -4.95
CA SER A 4 -10.23 -23.46 -4.52
C SER A 4 -10.03 -24.46 -5.67
N GLU A 5 -10.60 -24.24 -6.86
CA GLU A 5 -10.47 -25.21 -7.96
C GLU A 5 -9.13 -25.08 -8.69
N GLY A 6 -8.66 -23.86 -8.92
CA GLY A 6 -7.35 -23.61 -9.53
C GLY A 6 -6.21 -24.14 -8.67
N LEU A 7 -6.28 -23.94 -7.35
CA LEU A 7 -5.28 -24.42 -6.42
C LEU A 7 -5.23 -25.97 -6.35
N LYS A 8 -6.38 -26.64 -6.42
CA LYS A 8 -6.47 -28.11 -6.44
C LYS A 8 -5.89 -28.71 -7.72
N SER A 9 -6.19 -28.12 -8.88
CA SER A 9 -5.59 -28.54 -10.15
C SER A 9 -4.08 -28.38 -10.14
N PHE A 10 -3.59 -27.30 -9.53
CA PHE A 10 -2.16 -27.03 -9.42
C PHE A 10 -1.47 -28.00 -8.45
N GLN A 11 -2.09 -28.29 -7.30
CA GLN A 11 -1.59 -29.30 -6.35
C GLN A 11 -1.46 -30.70 -6.97
N GLN A 12 -2.40 -31.08 -7.85
CA GLN A 12 -2.31 -32.34 -8.60
C GLN A 12 -1.12 -32.37 -9.56
N SER A 13 -0.80 -31.24 -10.21
CA SER A 13 0.39 -31.14 -11.07
C SER A 13 1.71 -31.21 -10.28
N LEU A 14 1.72 -30.79 -9.02
CA LEU A 14 2.89 -30.88 -8.14
C LEU A 14 3.07 -32.24 -7.46
N ALA A 15 2.08 -33.13 -7.52
CA ALA A 15 2.14 -34.44 -6.85
C ALA A 15 3.24 -35.37 -7.41
N GLY A 16 3.74 -35.10 -8.62
CA GLY A 16 4.85 -35.85 -9.23
C GLY A 16 6.25 -35.38 -8.83
N LEU A 17 6.37 -34.29 -8.06
CA LEU A 17 7.65 -33.74 -7.64
C LEU A 17 8.04 -34.24 -6.24
N PRO A 18 9.34 -34.29 -5.90
CA PRO A 18 9.78 -34.53 -4.53
C PRO A 18 9.15 -33.52 -3.57
N GLN A 19 8.76 -33.98 -2.38
CA GLN A 19 8.03 -33.18 -1.38
C GLN A 19 8.66 -31.80 -1.13
N TRP A 20 9.98 -31.74 -0.99
CA TRP A 20 10.71 -30.49 -0.73
C TRP A 20 10.59 -29.46 -1.88
N VAL A 21 10.45 -29.93 -3.12
CA VAL A 21 10.26 -29.06 -4.29
C VAL A 21 8.85 -28.50 -4.28
N SER A 22 7.85 -29.36 -4.08
CA SER A 22 6.44 -28.98 -4.04
C SER A 22 6.16 -27.99 -2.90
N GLU A 23 6.73 -28.22 -1.72
CA GLU A 23 6.65 -27.31 -0.58
C GLU A 23 7.27 -25.95 -0.90
N ARG A 24 8.44 -25.94 -1.53
CA ARG A 24 9.11 -24.69 -1.91
C ARG A 24 8.33 -23.90 -2.97
N ILE A 25 7.74 -24.57 -3.96
CA ILE A 25 6.90 -23.94 -4.98
C ILE A 25 5.62 -23.37 -4.35
N LEU A 26 4.95 -24.14 -3.49
CA LEU A 26 3.76 -23.68 -2.78
C LEU A 26 4.06 -22.50 -1.85
N GLN A 27 5.21 -22.50 -1.17
CA GLN A 27 5.65 -21.35 -0.37
C GLN A 27 5.84 -20.10 -1.22
N GLN A 28 6.48 -20.21 -2.39
CA GLN A 28 6.67 -19.06 -3.28
C GLN A 28 5.35 -18.54 -3.84
N ILE A 29 4.43 -19.43 -4.20
CA ILE A 29 3.09 -19.02 -4.66
C ILE A 29 2.32 -18.35 -3.54
N ASN A 30 2.35 -18.90 -2.32
CA ASN A 30 1.73 -18.27 -1.17
C ASN A 30 2.32 -16.89 -0.87
N GLN A 31 3.63 -16.72 -1.02
CA GLN A 31 4.27 -15.40 -0.87
C GLN A 31 3.78 -14.40 -1.93
N LEU A 32 3.53 -14.86 -3.17
CA LEU A 32 3.01 -14.00 -4.24
C LEU A 32 1.51 -13.71 -4.09
N THR A 33 0.72 -14.63 -3.54
CA THR A 33 -0.73 -14.44 -3.35
C THR A 33 -1.08 -13.61 -2.12
N HIS A 34 -0.18 -13.51 -1.13
CA HIS A 34 -0.35 -12.68 0.07
C HIS A 34 0.48 -11.39 0.02
N TYR A 35 0.91 -10.98 -1.16
CA TYR A 35 1.62 -9.71 -1.34
C TYR A 35 0.67 -8.54 -1.08
N GLU A 36 1.07 -7.64 -0.16
CA GLU A 36 0.31 -6.45 0.20
C GLU A 36 1.05 -5.20 -0.29
N PRO A 37 0.68 -4.64 -1.45
CA PRO A 37 1.38 -3.47 -1.98
C PRO A 37 1.20 -2.25 -1.10
N VAL A 38 2.26 -1.46 -0.97
CA VAL A 38 2.28 -0.16 -0.29
C VAL A 38 2.34 0.96 -1.33
N ILE A 39 1.27 1.75 -1.43
CA ILE A 39 1.13 2.85 -2.37
C ILE A 39 1.21 4.18 -1.63
N GLY A 40 2.18 5.03 -1.99
CA GLY A 40 2.30 6.39 -1.45
C GLY A 40 1.51 7.41 -2.25
N ILE A 41 0.75 8.26 -1.58
CA ILE A 41 0.07 9.42 -2.19
C ILE A 41 0.90 10.67 -1.88
N MET A 42 1.55 11.22 -2.90
CA MET A 42 2.36 12.43 -2.83
C MET A 42 1.71 13.55 -3.64
N GLY A 43 2.14 14.80 -3.41
CA GLY A 43 1.65 15.96 -4.16
C GLY A 43 1.69 17.25 -3.34
N LYS A 44 1.23 18.35 -3.92
CA LYS A 44 1.23 19.65 -3.23
C LYS A 44 0.31 19.66 -2.00
N SER A 45 0.62 20.52 -1.04
CA SER A 45 -0.32 20.81 0.06
C SER A 45 -1.63 21.36 -0.52
N GLY A 46 -2.78 20.92 0.02
CA GLY A 46 -4.11 21.30 -0.49
C GLY A 46 -4.57 20.61 -1.78
N ALA A 47 -3.79 19.71 -2.39
CA ALA A 47 -4.17 19.00 -3.62
C ALA A 47 -5.29 17.94 -3.46
N GLY A 48 -5.87 17.80 -2.26
CA GLY A 48 -6.94 16.83 -2.00
C GLY A 48 -6.48 15.39 -1.75
N LYS A 49 -5.19 15.16 -1.44
CA LYS A 49 -4.63 13.81 -1.15
C LYS A 49 -5.37 13.08 -0.04
N SER A 50 -5.58 13.74 1.09
CA SER A 50 -6.31 13.18 2.24
C SER A 50 -7.81 13.00 1.95
N SER A 51 -8.39 13.83 1.08
CA SER A 51 -9.76 13.67 0.59
C SER A 51 -9.90 12.43 -0.32
N LEU A 52 -8.94 12.21 -1.23
CA LEU A 52 -8.86 10.99 -2.03
C LEU A 52 -8.69 9.75 -1.14
N CYS A 53 -7.84 9.85 -0.12
CA CYS A 53 -7.67 8.80 0.88
C CYS A 53 -9.03 8.49 1.53
N ASN A 54 -9.70 9.47 2.14
CA ASN A 54 -11.00 9.24 2.79
C ASN A 54 -12.09 8.70 1.83
N ALA A 55 -12.09 9.12 0.56
CA ALA A 55 -13.00 8.58 -0.44
C ALA A 55 -12.72 7.10 -0.74
N LEU A 56 -11.45 6.69 -0.80
CA LEU A 56 -11.03 5.30 -1.00
C LEU A 56 -11.28 4.42 0.23
N PHE A 57 -11.18 4.99 1.44
CA PHE A 57 -11.36 4.29 2.71
C PHE A 57 -12.83 4.17 3.15
N ALA A 58 -13.76 4.88 2.48
CA ALA A 58 -15.19 4.94 2.81
C ALA A 58 -15.48 5.17 4.32
N SER A 59 -14.50 5.72 5.05
CA SER A 59 -14.51 5.96 6.49
C SER A 59 -13.55 7.11 6.82
N GLU A 60 -13.87 7.85 7.89
CA GLU A 60 -13.11 9.03 8.34
C GLU A 60 -11.80 8.62 9.04
N VAL A 61 -10.91 7.94 8.32
CA VAL A 61 -9.66 7.42 8.91
C VAL A 61 -8.55 8.49 8.92
N SER A 62 -8.58 9.45 7.98
CA SER A 62 -7.64 10.57 7.96
C SER A 62 -8.30 11.85 8.48
N PRO A 63 -7.67 12.58 9.43
CA PRO A 63 -8.17 13.89 9.86
C PRO A 63 -8.01 14.89 8.71
N VAL A 64 -9.09 15.13 7.97
CA VAL A 64 -9.17 16.21 6.97
C VAL A 64 -9.60 17.47 7.71
N SER A 65 -8.65 18.37 7.97
CA SER A 65 -8.96 19.72 8.44
C SER A 65 -8.52 20.72 7.37
N ASP A 66 -9.49 21.34 6.71
CA ASP A 66 -9.30 22.42 5.73
C ASP A 66 -8.72 23.70 6.34
N VAL A 67 -8.50 23.74 7.67
CA VAL A 67 -8.07 24.93 8.42
C VAL A 67 -6.61 24.85 8.89
N ALA A 68 -5.99 23.67 8.89
CA ALA A 68 -4.62 23.52 9.36
C ALA A 68 -3.91 22.36 8.65
N ALA A 69 -3.11 22.66 7.63
CA ALA A 69 -1.96 21.86 7.19
C ALA A 69 -2.00 20.37 7.57
N CYS A 70 -2.97 19.64 7.03
CA CYS A 70 -3.28 18.31 7.53
C CYS A 70 -2.38 17.25 6.89
N THR A 71 -2.01 16.27 7.72
CA THR A 71 -0.99 15.23 7.50
C THR A 71 0.45 15.76 7.62
N ARG A 72 0.94 15.92 8.87
CA ARG A 72 2.37 16.23 9.17
C ARG A 72 3.23 14.99 9.32
N GLU A 73 2.60 13.86 9.64
CA GLU A 73 3.24 12.54 9.74
C GLU A 73 2.67 11.62 8.66
N PRO A 74 3.44 10.66 8.12
CA PRO A 74 2.94 9.67 7.17
C PRO A 74 1.82 8.85 7.82
N LEU A 75 0.62 8.90 7.26
CA LEU A 75 -0.50 8.08 7.72
C LEU A 75 -0.58 6.83 6.85
N ARG A 76 -0.71 5.67 7.50
CA ARG A 76 -0.81 4.37 6.82
C ARG A 76 -2.18 3.78 7.02
N PHE A 77 -2.77 3.35 5.93
CA PHE A 77 -4.13 2.84 5.92
C PHE A 77 -4.19 1.54 5.14
N ARG A 78 -4.59 0.45 5.81
CA ARG A 78 -4.66 -0.89 5.20
C ARG A 78 -6.08 -1.15 4.71
N LEU A 79 -6.22 -1.35 3.40
CA LEU A 79 -7.44 -1.72 2.68
C LEU A 79 -7.49 -3.21 2.44
N GLN A 80 -8.69 -3.74 2.40
CA GLN A 80 -8.97 -5.07 1.85
C GLN A 80 -9.79 -4.90 0.57
N VAL A 81 -9.28 -5.43 -0.55
CA VAL A 81 -9.93 -5.45 -1.86
C VAL A 81 -10.15 -6.91 -2.26
N GLY A 82 -11.35 -7.42 -1.95
CA GLY A 82 -11.63 -8.85 -2.08
C GLY A 82 -10.84 -9.67 -1.05
N ASP A 83 -10.04 -10.63 -1.52
CA ASP A 83 -9.14 -11.44 -0.68
C ASP A 83 -7.74 -10.82 -0.53
N CYS A 84 -7.44 -9.74 -1.23
CA CYS A 84 -6.14 -9.08 -1.22
C CYS A 84 -6.13 -7.89 -0.26
N TYR A 85 -4.98 -7.61 0.34
CA TYR A 85 -4.76 -6.41 1.16
C TYR A 85 -3.84 -5.44 0.44
N MET A 86 -4.00 -4.15 0.70
CA MET A 86 -3.17 -3.07 0.16
C MET A 86 -3.01 -1.99 1.22
N THR A 87 -1.85 -1.34 1.28
CA THR A 87 -1.61 -0.22 2.19
C THR A 87 -1.49 1.08 1.41
N LEU A 88 -2.33 2.08 1.69
CA LEU A 88 -2.12 3.45 1.22
C LEU A 88 -1.37 4.24 2.29
N MET A 89 -0.36 4.99 1.86
CA MET A 89 0.40 5.90 2.71
C MET A 89 0.14 7.34 2.26
N ASP A 90 -0.60 8.11 3.06
CA ASP A 90 -0.78 9.56 2.84
C ASP A 90 0.45 10.29 3.36
N LEU A 91 1.10 11.04 2.48
CA LEU A 91 2.33 11.77 2.77
C LEU A 91 2.04 13.29 2.83
N PRO A 92 2.73 14.04 3.71
CA PRO A 92 2.60 15.49 3.81
C PRO A 92 2.81 16.12 2.45
N GLY A 93 2.04 17.16 2.12
CA GLY A 93 2.20 17.84 0.84
C GLY A 93 3.32 18.86 0.84
N VAL A 94 4.10 18.91 -0.23
CA VAL A 94 5.12 19.96 -0.43
C VAL A 94 4.49 21.31 -0.83
N GLY A 95 5.20 22.41 -0.58
CA GLY A 95 4.80 23.76 -0.99
C GLY A 95 4.09 24.56 0.08
N GLU A 96 4.24 24.19 1.36
CA GLU A 96 3.68 24.95 2.48
C GLU A 96 4.66 26.02 3.00
N SER A 97 5.94 25.69 3.14
CA SER A 97 7.02 26.66 3.38
C SER A 97 8.38 26.02 3.06
N GLY A 98 9.37 26.80 2.64
CA GLY A 98 10.69 26.27 2.26
C GLY A 98 11.42 25.51 3.39
N ALA A 99 11.19 25.90 4.64
CA ALA A 99 11.72 25.17 5.81
C ALA A 99 11.07 23.77 5.94
N ARG A 100 9.75 23.67 5.76
CA ARG A 100 9.02 22.39 5.85
C ARG A 100 9.23 21.51 4.64
N ASP A 101 9.42 22.09 3.47
CA ASP A 101 9.74 21.33 2.25
C ASP A 101 11.06 20.56 2.42
N THR A 102 12.01 21.11 3.19
CA THR A 102 13.27 20.42 3.53
C THR A 102 13.02 19.22 4.45
N GLU A 103 12.15 19.37 5.45
CA GLU A 103 11.74 18.31 6.37
C GLU A 103 10.98 17.19 5.62
N TYR A 104 10.00 17.55 4.80
CA TYR A 104 9.23 16.60 3.99
C TYR A 104 10.13 15.86 2.98
N ALA A 105 11.11 16.54 2.39
CA ALA A 105 12.08 15.89 1.49
C ALA A 105 12.94 14.84 2.21
N ALA A 106 13.37 15.12 3.45
CA ALA A 106 14.09 14.14 4.26
C ALA A 106 13.19 12.94 4.60
N MET A 107 11.95 13.20 4.97
CA MET A 107 10.96 12.17 5.28
C MET A 107 10.63 11.30 4.06
N TYR A 108 10.50 11.89 2.86
CA TYR A 108 10.28 11.12 1.63
C TYR A 108 11.45 10.20 1.32
N ARG A 109 12.70 10.62 1.55
CA ARG A 109 13.87 9.76 1.35
C ARG A 109 13.85 8.53 2.26
N GLU A 110 13.29 8.64 3.45
CA GLU A 110 13.14 7.51 4.38
C GLU A 110 11.98 6.58 3.97
N GLN A 111 10.86 7.14 3.49
CA GLN A 111 9.67 6.36 3.18
C GLN A 111 9.68 5.74 1.76
N LEU A 112 10.29 6.40 0.77
CA LEU A 112 10.33 5.93 -0.63
C LEU A 112 10.83 4.49 -0.80
N PRO A 113 11.89 4.02 -0.11
CA PRO A 113 12.33 2.62 -0.20
C PRO A 113 11.31 1.60 0.32
N ARG A 114 10.28 2.05 1.05
CA ARG A 114 9.22 1.22 1.65
C ARG A 114 7.92 1.25 0.85
N LEU A 115 7.90 2.01 -0.26
CA LEU A 115 6.76 2.12 -1.17
C LEU A 115 7.02 1.23 -2.39
N ASP A 116 6.04 0.44 -2.77
CA ASP A 116 6.07 -0.33 -4.01
C ASP A 116 5.71 0.57 -5.20
N TRP A 117 4.76 1.48 -4.99
CA TRP A 117 4.33 2.49 -5.96
C TRP A 117 4.05 3.82 -5.29
N TYR A 118 4.10 4.91 -6.05
CA TYR A 118 3.64 6.22 -5.58
C TYR A 118 2.90 6.98 -6.70
N CYS A 119 1.91 7.76 -6.31
CA CYS A 119 1.19 8.69 -7.16
C CYS A 119 1.61 10.12 -6.79
N GLY A 120 1.87 10.98 -7.77
CA GLY A 120 2.32 12.37 -7.57
C GLY A 120 1.75 13.32 -8.61
#